data_AF-A0A937V6U1-F1
#
_entry.id   AF-A0A937V6U1-F1
#
_cell.length_a   1.000
_cell.length_b   1.000
_cell.length_c   1.000
_cell.angle_alpha   90.00
_cell.angle_beta   90.00
_cell.angle_gamma   90.00
#
_symmetry.space_group_name_H-M   'P 1'
#
loop_
_entity.id
_entity.type
_entity.pdbx_description
1 polymer ?
#
loop_
_entity_poly.entity_id
_entity_poly.type
_entity_poly.pdbx_seq_one_letter_code
_entity_poly.pdbx_strand_id
1 'polypeptide(L)'
;MAGEKWSPRPYSNEEFLSFDRLKRAVTSRVLDLAEQMMGEEFPLSPERINELTSEEWLRAKEALRSSPGAREAFRKYLEGTVGAKVDNLIKTEKSELGAMGVAEKSL
;
A
#
# COMPACT_ATOMS: atom_id res chain seq x y z
N MET A 1 19.23 -15.01 27.47
CA MET A 1 18.46 -15.74 26.44
C MET A 1 18.07 -14.72 25.40
N ALA A 2 18.53 -14.88 24.16
CA ALA A 2 18.24 -13.94 23.08
C ALA A 2 16.74 -14.03 22.76
N GLY A 3 15.96 -13.04 23.22
CA GLY A 3 14.54 -12.98 22.94
C GLY A 3 14.35 -13.01 21.43
N GLU A 4 13.67 -14.05 20.95
CA GLU A 4 13.24 -14.15 19.57
C GLU A 4 12.50 -12.86 19.23
N LYS A 5 13.13 -12.05 18.37
CA LYS A 5 12.60 -10.76 17.95
C LYS A 5 11.41 -11.08 17.06
N TRP A 6 10.22 -11.18 17.67
CA TRP A 6 8.98 -11.50 16.97
C TRP A 6 8.85 -10.57 15.78
N SER A 7 8.88 -11.18 14.60
CA SER A 7 8.67 -10.50 13.34
C SER A 7 7.25 -10.84 12.93
N PRO A 8 6.30 -9.89 13.00
CA PRO A 8 4.94 -10.15 12.57
C PRO A 8 4.98 -10.71 11.15
N ARG A 9 4.12 -11.71 10.89
CA ARG A 9 4.01 -12.29 9.56
C ARG A 9 3.79 -11.16 8.56
N PRO A 10 4.55 -11.12 7.45
CA PRO A 10 4.33 -10.10 6.43
C PRO A 10 2.90 -10.23 5.91
N TYR A 11 2.28 -9.09 5.60
CA TYR A 11 0.97 -9.11 4.96
C TYR A 11 1.05 -9.81 3.61
N SER A 12 0.15 -10.77 3.39
CA SER A 12 -0.08 -11.37 2.08
C SER A 12 -0.86 -10.42 1.19
N ASN A 13 -0.61 -10.48 -0.11
CA ASN A 13 -1.37 -9.72 -1.10
C ASN A 13 -2.88 -10.05 -1.05
N GLU A 14 -3.24 -11.27 -0.64
CA GLU A 14 -4.64 -11.70 -0.52
C GLU A 14 -5.40 -10.98 0.59
N GLU A 15 -4.69 -10.52 1.63
CA GLU A 15 -5.26 -9.75 2.74
C GLU A 15 -5.65 -8.34 2.28
N PHE A 16 -5.04 -7.83 1.21
CA PHE A 16 -5.32 -6.52 0.62
C PHE A 16 -6.41 -6.52 -0.46
N LEU A 17 -6.98 -7.68 -0.79
CA LEU A 17 -8.03 -7.79 -1.82
C LEU A 17 -9.38 -7.20 -1.39
N SER A 18 -9.62 -7.02 -0.09
CA SER A 18 -10.86 -6.40 0.41
C SER A 18 -10.67 -5.77 1.79
N PHE A 19 -11.48 -4.76 2.10
CA PHE A 19 -11.49 -4.13 3.42
C PHE A 19 -11.80 -5.11 4.55
N ASP A 20 -12.66 -6.10 4.30
CA ASP A 20 -13.01 -7.13 5.29
C ASP A 20 -11.82 -8.04 5.62
N ARG A 21 -11.06 -8.46 4.60
CA ARG A 21 -9.83 -9.26 4.79
C ARG A 21 -8.75 -8.46 5.52
N LEU A 22 -8.56 -7.19 5.16
CA LEU A 22 -7.62 -6.31 5.83
C LEU A 22 -7.99 -6.12 7.31
N LYS A 23 -9.28 -5.86 7.59
CA LYS A 23 -9.79 -5.73 8.95
C LYS A 23 -9.53 -7.00 9.76
N ARG A 24 -9.87 -8.18 9.23
CA ARG A 24 -9.61 -9.46 9.91
C ARG A 24 -8.12 -9.69 10.19
N ALA A 25 -7.25 -9.39 9.22
CA ALA A 25 -5.81 -9.54 9.36
C ALA A 25 -5.26 -8.65 10.48
N VAL A 26 -5.61 -7.36 10.47
CA VAL A 26 -5.17 -6.39 11.50
C VAL A 26 -5.72 -6.80 12.87
N THR A 27 -7.02 -7.11 12.97
CA THR A 27 -7.64 -7.52 14.24
C THR A 27 -6.99 -8.78 14.80
N SER A 28 -6.77 -9.82 13.99
CA SER A 28 -6.11 -11.05 14.45
C SER A 28 -4.74 -10.75 15.04
N ARG A 29 -3.93 -9.93 14.37
CA ARG A 29 -2.56 -9.62 14.82
C ARG A 29 -2.52 -8.77 16.08
N VAL A 30 -3.44 -7.81 16.21
CA VAL A 30 -3.59 -7.04 17.45
C VAL A 30 -3.99 -7.94 18.62
N LEU A 31 -4.87 -8.92 18.37
CA LEU A 31 -5.24 -9.92 19.38
C LEU A 31 -4.06 -10.84 19.73
N ASP A 32 -3.33 -11.35 18.75
CA ASP A 32 -2.11 -12.16 18.97
C ASP A 32 -1.08 -11.40 19.83
N LEU A 33 -0.87 -10.10 19.54
CA LEU A 33 -0.02 -9.21 20.31
C LEU A 33 -0.53 -9.00 21.74
N ALA A 34 -1.83 -8.73 21.88
CA ALA A 34 -2.46 -8.53 23.18
C ALA A 34 -2.39 -9.80 24.06
N GLU A 35 -2.56 -10.98 23.47
CA GLU A 35 -2.44 -12.27 24.17
C GLU A 35 -1.01 -12.51 24.68
N GLN A 36 0.03 -12.10 23.94
CA GLN A 36 1.41 -12.19 24.41
C GLN A 36 1.66 -11.29 25.63
N MET A 37 1.03 -10.12 25.68
CA MET A 37 1.16 -9.19 26.80
C MET A 37 0.38 -9.63 28.04
N MET A 38 -0.47 -10.66 27.95
CA MET A 38 -1.27 -11.18 29.07
C MET A 38 -0.41 -11.65 30.26
N GLY A 39 0.85 -12.03 30.02
CA GLY A 39 1.81 -12.40 31.08
C GLY A 39 2.44 -11.22 31.81
N GLU A 40 2.38 -10.01 31.25
CA GLU A 40 3.01 -8.80 31.78
C GLU A 40 1.98 -7.76 32.25
N GLU A 41 0.83 -7.65 31.58
CA GLU A 41 -0.20 -6.65 31.85
C GLU A 41 -1.60 -7.25 31.62
N PHE A 42 -2.40 -7.39 32.68
CA PHE A 42 -3.80 -7.83 32.59
C PHE A 42 -4.68 -7.12 33.63
N PRO A 43 -5.80 -6.50 33.22
CA PRO A 43 -6.24 -6.27 31.85
C PRO A 43 -5.40 -5.20 31.15
N LEU A 44 -5.29 -5.29 29.82
CA LEU A 44 -4.69 -4.23 29.01
C LEU A 44 -5.49 -2.93 29.13
N SER A 45 -4.80 -1.82 29.32
CA SER A 45 -5.44 -0.51 29.33
C SER A 45 -6.01 -0.16 27.95
N PRO A 46 -7.10 0.63 27.86
CA PRO A 46 -7.65 1.08 26.58
C PRO A 46 -6.63 1.86 25.73
N GLU A 47 -5.74 2.62 26.38
CA GLU A 47 -4.65 3.34 25.74
C GLU A 47 -3.68 2.38 25.06
N ARG A 48 -3.30 1.29 25.74
CA ARG A 48 -2.42 0.26 25.19
C ARG A 48 -3.05 -0.45 24.00
N ILE A 49 -4.34 -0.79 24.08
CA ILE A 49 -5.08 -1.41 22.95
C ILE A 49 -5.09 -0.47 21.74
N ASN A 50 -5.31 0.83 21.97
CA ASN A 50 -5.32 1.82 20.90
C ASN A 50 -3.94 2.00 20.25
N GLU A 51 -2.87 1.99 21.05
CA GLU A 51 -1.49 2.03 20.56
C GLU A 51 -1.20 0.82 19.66
N LEU A 52 -1.43 -0.40 20.17
CA LEU A 52 -1.22 -1.65 19.42
C LEU A 52 -2.00 -1.66 18.10
N THR A 53 -3.25 -1.20 18.14
CA THR A 53 -4.09 -1.11 16.94
C THR A 53 -3.54 -0.10 15.93
N SER A 54 -3.09 1.06 16.41
CA SER A 54 -2.55 2.14 15.56
C SER A 54 -1.23 1.75 14.92
N GLU A 55 -0.36 1.07 15.66
CA GLU A 55 0.91 0.55 15.16
C GLU A 55 0.70 -0.52 14.07
N GLU A 56 -0.19 -1.48 14.33
CA GLU A 56 -0.47 -2.54 13.36
C GLU A 56 -1.16 -1.98 12.11
N TRP A 57 -2.03 -0.97 12.27
CA TRP A 57 -2.64 -0.26 11.15
C TRP A 57 -1.60 0.49 10.30
N LEU A 58 -0.57 1.08 10.91
CA LEU A 58 0.51 1.72 10.17
C LEU A 58 1.28 0.70 9.33
N ARG A 59 1.64 -0.45 9.91
CA ARG A 59 2.31 -1.55 9.22
C ARG A 59 1.48 -2.07 8.04
N ALA A 60 0.17 -2.22 8.23
CA ALA A 60 -0.75 -2.63 7.18
C ALA A 60 -0.75 -1.65 5.99
N LYS A 61 -0.75 -0.34 6.25
CA LYS A 61 -0.67 0.68 5.20
C LYS A 61 0.66 0.66 4.45
N GLU A 62 1.77 0.47 5.15
CA GLU A 62 3.10 0.39 4.53
C GLU A 62 3.24 -0.84 3.63
N ALA A 63 2.76 -1.99 4.11
CA ALA A 63 2.73 -3.22 3.34
C ALA A 63 1.78 -3.11 2.13
N LEU A 64 0.61 -2.48 2.30
CA LEU A 64 -0.32 -2.21 1.20
C LEU A 64 0.33 -1.34 0.12
N ARG A 65 1.05 -0.27 0.48
CA ARG A 65 1.75 0.60 -0.48
C ARG A 65 2.83 -0.14 -1.27
N SER A 66 3.44 -1.14 -0.65
CA SER A 66 4.46 -1.99 -1.26
C SER A 66 3.85 -3.11 -2.12
N SER A 67 2.54 -3.35 -2.03
CA SER A 67 1.86 -4.42 -2.75
C SER A 67 1.79 -4.17 -4.27
N PRO A 68 1.82 -5.22 -5.11
CA PRO A 68 1.68 -5.10 -6.56
C PRO A 68 0.36 -4.42 -6.97
N GLY A 69 -0.75 -4.79 -6.32
CA GLY A 69 -2.07 -4.22 -6.63
C GLY A 69 -2.16 -2.71 -6.38
N ALA A 70 -1.56 -2.22 -5.30
CA ALA A 70 -1.50 -0.78 -5.05
C ALA A 70 -0.61 -0.04 -6.06
N ARG A 71 0.53 -0.64 -6.44
CA ARG A 71 1.42 -0.09 -7.48
C ARG A 71 0.75 -0.04 -8.84
N GLU A 72 0.00 -1.07 -9.22
CA GLU A 72 -0.77 -1.10 -10.47
C GLU A 72 -1.91 -0.08 -10.48
N ALA A 73 -2.68 0.02 -9.39
CA ALA A 73 -3.72 1.04 -9.27
C ALA A 73 -3.14 2.45 -9.35
N PHE A 74 -2.00 2.69 -8.69
CA PHE A 74 -1.28 3.96 -8.76
C PHE A 74 -0.76 4.25 -10.17
N ARG A 75 -0.20 3.25 -10.85
CA ARG A 75 0.26 3.37 -12.24
C ARG A 75 -0.89 3.73 -13.18
N LYS A 76 -2.04 3.07 -13.08
CA LYS A 76 -3.23 3.39 -13.89
C LYS A 76 -3.73 4.82 -13.65
N TYR A 77 -3.74 5.26 -12.39
CA TYR A 77 -4.07 6.64 -12.05
C TYR A 77 -3.10 7.64 -12.69
N LEU A 78 -1.80 7.36 -12.65
CA LEU A 78 -0.78 8.20 -13.28
C LEU A 78 -0.83 8.16 -14.81
N GLU A 79 -1.12 7.00 -15.42
CA GLU A 79 -1.18 6.85 -16.88
C GLU A 79 -2.17 7.84 -17.51
N GLY A 80 -3.32 8.09 -16.89
CA GLY A 80 -4.27 9.10 -17.37
C GLY A 80 -3.72 10.53 -17.30
N THR A 81 -3.06 10.88 -16.19
CA THR A 81 -2.54 12.25 -15.99
C THR A 81 -1.30 12.51 -16.84
N VAL A 82 -0.38 11.55 -16.89
CA VAL A 82 0.84 11.63 -17.68
C VAL A 82 0.52 11.56 -19.16
N GLY A 83 -0.38 10.66 -19.57
CA GLY A 83 -0.85 10.55 -20.96
C GLY A 83 -1.41 11.88 -21.47
N ALA A 84 -2.35 12.48 -20.73
CA ALA A 84 -2.92 13.78 -21.09
C ALA A 84 -1.87 14.89 -21.21
N LYS A 85 -0.86 14.89 -20.32
CA LYS A 85 0.24 15.86 -20.38
C LYS A 85 1.14 15.63 -21.60
N VAL A 86 1.46 14.38 -21.92
CA VAL A 86 2.26 14.00 -23.08
C VAL A 86 1.51 14.33 -24.38
N ASP A 87 0.21 14.05 -24.47
CA ASP A 87 -0.62 14.43 -25.61
C ASP A 87 -0.60 15.94 -25.88
N ASN A 88 -0.65 16.76 -24.82
CA ASN A 88 -0.58 18.21 -24.97
C ASN A 88 0.80 18.68 -25.45
N LEU A 89 1.89 18.05 -24.98
CA LEU A 89 3.24 18.34 -25.47
C LEU A 89 3.36 17.98 -26.96
N ILE A 90 2.89 16.80 -27.36
CA ILE A 90 2.89 16.36 -28.76
C ILE A 90 2.10 17.32 -29.65
N LYS A 91 0.93 17.81 -29.19
CA LYS A 91 0.15 18.80 -29.94
C LYS A 91 0.86 20.14 -30.09
N THR A 92 1.56 20.57 -29.04
CA THR A 92 2.24 21.88 -29.01
C THR A 92 3.50 21.86 -29.86
N GLU A 93 4.26 20.77 -29.80
CA GLU A 93 5.56 20.62 -30.46
C GLU A 93 5.46 19.84 -31.78
N LYS A 94 4.22 19.65 -32.28
CA LYS A 94 3.92 18.81 -33.46
C LYS A 94 4.77 19.14 -34.69
N SER A 95 4.93 20.43 -34.98
CA SER A 95 5.69 20.90 -36.14
C SER A 95 7.18 20.60 -36.00
N GLU A 96 7.72 20.70 -34.79
CA GLU A 96 9.13 20.40 -34.49
C GLU A 96 9.38 18.88 -34.53
N LEU A 97 8.52 18.10 -33.88
CA LEU A 97 8.56 16.64 -33.91
C LEU A 97 8.42 16.09 -35.34
N GLY A 98 7.53 16.69 -36.14
CA GLY A 98 7.38 16.36 -37.56
C GLY A 98 8.63 16.68 -38.39
N ALA A 99 9.29 17.82 -38.13
CA ALA A 99 10.56 18.17 -38.78
C ALA A 99 11.71 17.22 -38.41
N MET A 100 11.65 16.57 -37.24
CA MET A 100 12.57 15.51 -36.81
C MET A 100 12.20 14.12 -37.34
N GLY A 101 11.18 14.00 -38.20
CA GLY A 101 10.79 12.73 -38.82
C GLY A 101 9.78 11.90 -38.03
N VAL A 102 9.19 12.44 -36.96
CA VAL A 102 8.09 11.77 -36.25
C VAL A 102 6.80 11.94 -37.06
N ALA A 103 6.36 10.85 -37.70
CA ALA A 103 5.12 10.83 -38.47
C ALA A 103 3.97 10.26 -37.63
N GLU A 104 2.81 10.92 -37.65
CA GLU A 104 1.55 10.33 -37.19
C GLU A 104 1.21 9.15 -38.10
N LYS A 105 1.33 7.92 -37.59
CA LYS A 105 0.70 6.77 -38.24
C LYS A 105 -0.78 6.79 -37.86
N SER A 106 -1.63 7.13 -38.82
CA SER A 106 -3.06 6.80 -38.73
C SER A 106 -3.21 5.27 -38.73
N LEU A 107 -3.91 4.74 -37.73
CA LEU A 107 -4.39 3.35 -37.70
C LEU A 107 -5.51 3.16 -38.72
#